data_AF-A0A940ZRK2-F1
#
_entry.id   AF-A0A940ZRK2-F1
#
_cell.length_a   1.000
_cell.length_b   1.000
_cell.length_c   1.000
_cell.angle_alpha   90.00
_cell.angle_beta   90.00
_cell.angle_gamma   90.00
#
_symmetry.space_group_name_H-M   'P 1'
#
loop_
_entity.id
_entity.type
_entity.pdbx_description
1 polymer ?
#
loop_
_entity_poly.entity_id
_entity_poly.type
_entity_poly.pdbx_seq_one_letter_code
_entity_poly.pdbx_strand_id
1 'polypeptide(L)' 'MKVNRLVSIIMILLDKKRVGAQELADMFEVSPRTIYRDIDTINLA' A
#
# COMPACT_ATOMS: atom_id res chain seq x y z
N MET A 1 9.25 -4.96 8.06
CA MET A 1 7.77 -4.93 8.10
C MET A 1 7.22 -3.72 7.32
N LYS A 2 7.44 -2.47 7.78
CA LYS A 2 6.93 -1.26 7.08
C LYS A 2 7.56 -1.06 5.69
N VAL A 3 8.89 -1.01 5.58
CA VAL A 3 9.59 -0.75 4.30
C VAL A 3 9.24 -1.79 3.24
N ASN A 4 9.24 -3.09 3.59
CA ASN A 4 8.83 -4.15 2.66
C ASN A 4 7.43 -3.92 2.10
N ARG A 5 6.46 -3.56 2.94
CA ARG A 5 5.09 -3.29 2.49
C ARG A 5 5.01 -2.05 1.60
N LEU A 6 5.76 -0.98 1.90
CA LEU A 6 5.81 0.21 1.04
C LEU A 6 6.35 -0.12 -0.35
N VAL A 7 7.47 -0.86 -0.42
CA VAL A 7 8.05 -1.30 -1.70
C VAL A 7 7.07 -2.21 -2.46
N SER A 8 6.41 -3.15 -1.77
CA SER A 8 5.40 -4.00 -2.40
C SER A 8 4.18 -3.22 -2.92
N ILE A 9 3.68 -2.22 -2.18
CA ILE A 9 2.59 -1.34 -2.62
C ILE A 9 3.01 -0.61 -3.90
N ILE A 10 4.23 -0.07 -3.96
CA ILE A 10 4.75 0.60 -5.17
C ILE A 10 4.81 -0.38 -6.35
N MET A 11 5.34 -1.59 -6.15
CA MET A 11 5.40 -2.61 -7.21
C MET A 11 4.00 -2.97 -7.74
N ILE A 12 3.02 -3.12 -6.85
CA ILE A 12 1.63 -3.40 -7.24
C ILE A 12 1.05 -2.24 -8.07
N LEU A 13 1.31 -1.00 -7.68
CA LEU A 13 0.81 0.19 -8.40
C LEU A 13 1.49 0.39 -9.77
N LEU A 14 2.71 -0.09 -9.94
CA LEU A 14 3.40 -0.09 -11.24
C LEU A 14 2.82 -1.13 -12.20
N ASP A 15 2.41 -2.29 -11.69
CA ASP A 15 1.79 -3.36 -12.47
C ASP A 15 0.30 -3.09 -12.75
N LYS A 16 -0.46 -2.73 -11.70
CA LYS A 16 -1.87 -2.37 -11.75
C LYS A 16 -2.03 -0.86 -11.67
N LYS A 17 -2.56 -0.24 -12.74
CA LYS A 17 -2.81 1.23 -12.79
C LYS A 17 -3.64 1.77 -11.62
N ARG A 18 -4.52 0.95 -11.02
CA ARG A 18 -5.35 1.30 -9.85
C ARG A 18 -5.62 0.05 -9.02
N VAL A 19 -5.65 0.20 -7.70
CA VAL A 19 -5.99 -0.85 -6.75
C VAL A 19 -6.77 -0.22 -5.59
N GLY A 20 -7.73 -0.96 -5.04
CA GLY A 20 -8.52 -0.48 -3.89
C GLY A 20 -7.71 -0.54 -2.59
N ALA A 21 -7.92 0.43 -1.69
CA ALA A 21 -7.27 0.40 -0.38
C ALA A 21 -7.71 -0.81 0.46
N GLN A 22 -8.96 -1.27 0.32
CA GLN A 22 -9.45 -2.49 0.95
C GLN A 22 -8.77 -3.74 0.39
N GLU A 23 -8.57 -3.83 -0.93
CA GLU A 23 -7.86 -4.96 -1.57
C GLU A 23 -6.43 -5.06 -1.05
N LEU A 24 -5.70 -3.94 -0.98
CA LEU A 24 -4.36 -3.91 -0.38
C LEU A 24 -4.40 -4.28 1.12
N ALA A 25 -5.41 -3.83 1.85
CA ALA A 25 -5.55 -4.11 3.27
C ALA A 25 -5.72 -5.62 3.51
N ASP A 26 -6.56 -6.27 2.70
CA ASP A 26 -6.80 -7.71 2.76
C ASP A 26 -5.53 -8.49 2.36
N MET A 27 -4.82 -8.07 1.30
CA MET A 27 -3.57 -8.69 0.85
C MET A 27 -2.46 -8.67 1.89
N PHE A 28 -2.36 -7.58 2.66
CA PHE A 28 -1.30 -7.38 3.65
C PHE A 28 -1.75 -7.71 5.09
N GLU A 29 -2.98 -8.21 5.26
CA GLU A 29 -3.59 -8.53 6.56
C GLU A 29 -3.53 -7.34 7.55
N VAL A 30 -3.86 -6.15 7.05
CA VAL A 30 -3.88 -4.91 7.84
C VAL A 30 -5.22 -4.20 7.69
N SER A 31 -5.44 -3.18 8.52
CA SER A 31 -6.58 -2.28 8.32
C SER A 31 -6.39 -1.38 7.09
N PRO A 32 -7.48 -0.95 6.42
CA PRO A 32 -7.41 0.06 5.36
C PRO A 32 -6.75 1.37 5.82
N ARG A 33 -6.92 1.75 7.09
CA ARG A 33 -6.24 2.92 7.69
C ARG A 33 -4.72 2.80 7.65
N THR A 34 -4.19 1.59 7.77
CA THR A 34 -2.74 1.34 7.63
C THR A 34 -2.28 1.60 6.20
N ILE A 35 -3.05 1.15 5.20
CA ILE A 35 -2.76 1.39 3.79
C ILE A 35 -2.78 2.88 3.48
N TYR A 36 -3.79 3.63 3.94
CA TYR A 36 -3.81 5.09 3.74
C TYR A 36 -2.57 5.78 4.31
N ARG A 37 -2.15 5.44 5.55
CA ARG A 37 -0.91 6.00 6.13
C ARG A 37 0.34 5.62 5.35
N ASP A 38 0.37 4.42 4.80
CA ASP A 38 1.49 3.94 3.99
C ASP A 38 1.57 4.71 2.67
N ILE A 39 0.42 4.98 2.03
CA ILE A 39 0.33 5.87 0.86
C ILE A 39 0.76 7.30 1.21
N ASP A 40 0.32 7.84 2.35
CA ASP A 40 0.78 9.16 2.81
C ASP A 40 2.30 9.19 3.01
N THR A 41 2.87 8.10 3.54
CA THR A 41 4.32 7.96 3.72
C THR A 41 5.05 7.94 2.37
N ILE A 42 4.48 7.29 1.35
CA ILE A 42 5.05 7.24 -0.01
C ILE A 42 5.00 8.63 -0.66
N ASN A 43 3.91 9.37 -0.52
CA ASN A 43 3.74 10.69 -1.13
C ASN A 43 4.61 11.80 -0.51
N LEU A 44 5.07 11.61 0.73
CA LEU A 44 5.95 12.55 1.44
C LEU A 44 7.43 12.37 1.10
N ALA A 45 7.79 11.30 0.38
CA ALA A 45 9.15 11.02 -0.08
C ALA A 45 9.40 11.64 -1.45
#